data_AF-A0AAJ0DJI6-F1
#
_entry.id   AF-A0AAJ0DJI6-F1
#
_cell.length_a   1.000
_cell.length_b   1.000
_cell.length_c   1.000
_cell.angle_alpha   90.00
_cell.angle_beta   90.00
_cell.angle_gamma   90.00
#
_symmetry.space_group_name_H-M   'P 1'
#
loop_
_entity.id
_entity.type
_entity.pdbx_description
1 polymer ?
#
loop_
_entity_poly.entity_id
_entity_poly.type
_entity_poly.pdbx_seq_one_letter_code
_entity_poly.pdbx_strand_id
1 'polypeptide(L)' 'MSKVWDRRPFEYDEINVMQSQHSKWKALYEFDTPVLHLNATEENNQNFETTAAARKLMHRFTEQELETAMDETAESTK' A
#
# COMPACT_ATOMS: atom_id res chain seq x y z
N MET A 1 -6.20 9.91 4.97
CA MET A 1 -6.84 8.68 4.47
C MET A 1 -8.37 8.68 4.58
N SER A 2 -8.99 9.30 5.60
CA SER A 2 -10.46 9.28 5.80
C SER A 2 -11.27 9.59 4.54
N LYS A 3 -10.99 10.71 3.84
CA LYS A 3 -11.82 11.13 2.70
C LYS A 3 -11.83 10.17 1.51
N VAL A 4 -10.72 9.48 1.25
CA VAL A 4 -10.64 8.49 0.16
C VAL A 4 -11.38 7.22 0.58
N TRP A 5 -11.19 6.80 1.83
CA TRP A 5 -11.88 5.64 2.38
C TRP A 5 -13.40 5.82 2.40
N ASP A 6 -13.88 7.03 2.72
CA ASP A 6 -15.30 7.40 2.68
C ASP A 6 -15.92 7.24 1.27
N ARG A 7 -15.12 7.42 0.20
CA ARG A 7 -15.55 7.26 -1.20
C ARG A 7 -15.39 5.82 -1.70
N ARG A 8 -14.30 5.16 -1.30
CA ARG A 8 -13.92 3.81 -1.72
C ARG A 8 -13.33 3.09 -0.51
N PRO A 9 -14.11 2.24 0.18
CA PRO A 9 -13.60 1.46 1.29
C PRO A 9 -12.47 0.53 0.84
N PHE A 10 -11.43 0.44 1.67
CA PHE A 10 -10.29 -0.47 1.47
C PHE A 10 -9.79 -0.99 2.82
N GLU A 11 -9.11 -2.13 2.80
CA GLU A 11 -8.35 -2.60 3.94
C GLU A 11 -7.03 -1.83 4.04
N TYR A 12 -6.63 -1.50 5.27
CA TYR A 12 -5.42 -0.76 5.56
C TYR A 12 -4.66 -1.43 6.69
N ASP A 13 -3.39 -1.73 6.45
CA ASP A 13 -2.45 -2.21 7.46
C ASP A 13 -1.19 -1.33 7.45
N GLU A 14 -0.68 -1.03 8.64
CA GLU A 14 0.51 -0.20 8.85
C GLU A 14 1.56 -1.01 9.62
N ILE A 15 2.73 -1.20 9.00
CA ILE A 15 3.84 -1.89 9.63
C ILE A 15 4.97 -0.91 9.95
N ASN A 16 5.63 -1.12 11.10
CA ASN A 16 6.87 -0.43 11.41
C ASN A 16 8.05 -1.23 10.84
N VAL A 17 8.63 -0.74 9.75
CA VAL A 17 9.76 -1.41 9.07
C VAL A 17 10.99 -1.59 9.97
N MET A 18 11.12 -0.83 11.06
CA MET A 18 12.27 -0.94 11.97
C MET A 18 12.15 -2.10 12.96
N GLN A 19 10.97 -2.73 13.09
CA GLN A 19 10.77 -3.90 13.95
C GLN A 19 11.49 -5.13 13.37
N SER A 20 12.05 -5.96 14.24
CA SER A 20 12.88 -7.12 13.86
C SER A 20 12.13 -8.14 12.98
N GLN A 21 10.83 -8.31 13.20
CA GLN A 21 9.96 -9.19 12.43
C GLN A 21 9.77 -8.76 10.96
N HIS A 22 10.08 -7.51 10.63
CA HIS A 22 9.92 -6.93 9.29
C HIS A 22 11.26 -6.69 8.59
N SER A 23 12.26 -7.54 8.85
CA SER A 23 13.62 -7.44 8.29
C SER A 23 13.66 -7.29 6.76
N LYS A 24 12.76 -7.97 6.05
CA LYS A 24 12.54 -7.85 4.59
C LYS A 24 12.23 -6.41 4.18
N TRP A 25 11.31 -5.75 4.88
CA TRP A 25 10.90 -4.38 4.58
C TRP A 25 11.90 -3.35 5.08
N LYS A 26 12.56 -3.63 6.22
CA LYS A 26 13.67 -2.82 6.71
C LYS A 26 14.76 -2.66 5.65
N ALA A 27 15.21 -3.77 5.07
CA ALA A 27 16.27 -3.77 4.06
C ALA A 27 15.92 -2.96 2.79
N LEU A 28 14.63 -2.73 2.54
CA LEU A 28 14.16 -1.95 1.38
C LEU A 28 13.90 -0.49 1.72
N TYR A 29 13.45 -0.19 2.93
CA TYR A 29 12.81 1.09 3.25
C TYR A 29 13.33 1.78 4.51
N GLU A 30 14.38 1.29 5.17
CA GLU A 30 14.89 1.91 6.41
C GLU A 30 15.23 3.41 6.27
N PHE A 31 15.50 3.89 5.05
CA PHE A 31 15.81 5.30 4.76
C PHE A 31 14.75 6.02 3.88
N ASP A 32 13.78 5.29 3.34
CA ASP A 32 12.86 5.79 2.30
C ASP A 32 11.38 5.78 2.75
N THR A 33 11.13 5.79 4.06
CA THR A 33 9.77 5.89 4.62
C THR A 33 9.25 7.34 4.62
N PRO A 34 7.92 7.56 4.47
CA PRO A 34 6.86 6.55 4.33
C PRO A 34 6.70 6.02 2.90
N VAL A 35 6.27 4.76 2.79
CA VAL A 35 5.95 4.07 1.52
C VAL A 35 4.59 3.39 1.66
N LEU A 36 3.71 3.60 0.69
CA LEU A 36 2.41 2.94 0.61
C LEU A 36 2.41 1.91 -0.52
N HIS A 37 2.12 0.66 -0.23
CA HIS A 37 1.87 -0.36 -1.25
C HIS A 37 0.37 -0.48 -1.52
N LEU A 38 0.01 -0.61 -2.80
CA LEU A 38 -1.35 -0.85 -3.25
C LEU A 38 -1.41 -2.21 -3.96
N ASN A 39 -2.41 -3.01 -3.61
CA ASN A 39 -2.66 -4.31 -4.22
C ASN A 39 -4.15 -4.43 -4.51
N ALA A 40 -4.48 -4.99 -5.68
CA ALA A 40 -5.83 -5.45 -5.99
C ALA A 40 -5.95 -6.88 -5.45
N THR A 41 -6.86 -7.07 -4.50
CA THR A 41 -7.19 -8.39 -3.95
C THR A 41 -8.67 -8.65 -4.21
N GLU A 42 -9.03 -9.89 -4.55
CA GLU A 42 -10.42 -10.22 -4.89
C GLU A 42 -11.33 -10.41 -3.65
N GLU A 43 -10.78 -10.39 -2.43
CA GLU A 43 -11.57 -10.55 -1.20
C GLU A 43 -10.81 -10.07 0.05
N ASN A 44 -11.56 -9.82 1.15
CA ASN A 44 -11.09 -9.42 2.50
C ASN A 44 -10.11 -10.46 3.10
N ASN A 45 -8.90 -10.53 2.56
CA ASN A 45 -7.86 -11.41 3.05
C ASN A 45 -7.00 -10.66 4.06
N GLN A 46 -7.45 -10.69 5.32
CA GLN A 46 -6.74 -10.08 6.44
C GLN A 46 -5.33 -10.64 6.68
N ASN A 47 -4.97 -11.76 6.02
CA ASN A 47 -3.63 -12.35 6.06
C ASN A 47 -2.79 -12.05 4.82
N PHE A 48 -3.23 -11.11 3.98
CA PHE A 48 -2.53 -10.73 2.75
C PHE A 48 -1.21 -10.00 3.08
N GLU A 49 -0.09 -10.53 2.56
CA GLU A 49 1.19 -9.84 2.58
C GLU A 49 1.47 -9.20 1.21
N THR A 50 1.81 -7.92 1.22
CA THR A 50 2.24 -7.21 0.00
C THR A 50 3.57 -7.73 -0.55
N THR A 51 3.91 -7.35 -1.78
CA THR A 51 5.18 -7.70 -2.41
C THR A 51 5.97 -6.46 -2.82
N ALA A 52 7.28 -6.61 -3.05
CA ALA A 52 8.11 -5.53 -3.57
C ALA A 52 7.77 -5.15 -5.03
N ALA A 53 6.96 -5.93 -5.74
CA ALA A 53 6.48 -5.61 -7.09
C ALA A 53 5.14 -4.87 -7.09
N ALA A 54 4.47 -4.77 -5.93
CA ALA A 54 3.22 -4.02 -5.78
C ALA A 54 3.39 -2.56 -6.22
N ARG A 55 2.29 -1.93 -6.65
CA ARG A 55 2.27 -0.49 -6.96
C ARG A 55 2.57 0.29 -5.69
N LYS A 56 3.40 1.34 -5.79
CA LYS A 56 3.87 2.10 -4.62
C LYS A 56 3.70 3.60 -4.81
N LEU A 57 3.37 4.27 -3.72
CA LEU A 57 3.52 5.71 -3.56
C LEU A 57 4.59 5.97 -2.50
N MET A 58 5.51 6.89 -2.78
CA MET A 58 6.69 7.16 -1.95
C MET A 58 6.62 8.57 -1.35
N HIS A 59 7.01 8.71 -0.09
CA HIS A 59 7.12 9.97 0.65
C HIS A 59 5.82 10.76 0.80
N ARG A 60 5.47 11.56 -0.20
CA ARG A 60 4.33 12.48 -0.18
C ARG A 60 3.48 12.22 -1.42
N PHE A 61 2.19 12.08 -1.20
CA PHE A 61 1.19 11.90 -2.24
C PHE A 61 -0.10 12.59 -1.82
N THR A 62 -0.91 12.92 -2.80
CA THR A 62 -2.23 13.53 -2.67
C THR A 62 -3.33 12.47 -2.68
N GLU A 63 -4.55 12.86 -2.28
CA GLU A 63 -5.73 11.98 -2.37
C GLU A 63 -6.00 11.56 -3.82
N GLN A 64 -5.76 12.45 -4.79
CA GLN A 64 -5.94 12.16 -6.21
C GLN A 64 -4.91 11.14 -6.72
N GLU A 65 -3.63 11.28 -6.34
CA GLU A 65 -2.60 10.30 -6.69
C GLU A 65 -2.88 8.93 -6.09
N LEU A 66 -3.44 8.88 -4.88
CA LEU A 66 -3.89 7.65 -4.26
C LEU A 66 -5.02 6.99 -5.08
N GLU A 67 -6.03 7.74 -5.45
CA GLU A 67 -7.16 7.23 -6.23
C GLU A 67 -6.72 6.73 -7.61
N THR A 68 -5.89 7.50 -8.32
CA THR A 68 -5.33 7.07 -9.61
C THR A 68 -4.53 5.78 -9.47
N ALA A 69 -3.69 5.65 -8.44
CA ALA A 69 -2.93 4.43 -8.21
C ALA A 69 -3.83 3.22 -7.91
N MET A 70 -4.95 3.42 -7.21
CA MET A 70 -5.94 2.37 -6.95
C MET A 70 -6.65 1.92 -8.23
N ASP A 71 -6.93 2.84 -9.16
CA ASP A 71 -7.55 2.52 -10.45
C ASP A 71 -6.58 1.73 -11.34
N GLU A 72 -5.34 2.20 -11.49
CA GLU A 72 -4.30 1.51 -12.25
C GLU A 72 -4.06 0.06 -11.77
N THR A 73 -4.10 -0.13 -10.44
CA THR A 73 -3.89 -1.45 -9.82
C THR A 73 -5.06 -2.40 -10.10
N ALA A 74 -6.30 -1.88 -10.11
CA ALA A 74 -7.49 -2.66 -10.45
C ALA A 74 -7.54 -3.01 -11.95
N GLU A 75 -7.11 -2.09 -12.83
CA GLU A 75 -7.08 -2.33 -14.27
C GLU A 75 -6.00 -3.34 -14.70
N SER A 76 -4.87 -3.37 -14.01
CA SER A 76 -3.75 -4.29 -14.33
C SER A 76 -4.03 -5.76 -14.00
N THR A 77 -5.16 -6.06 -13.34
CA THR A 77 -5.56 -7.44 -12.95
C THR A 77 -6.56 -8.06 -13.94
N LYS A 78 -6.84 -7.39 -15.07
CA LYS A 78 -7.85 -7.79 -16.06
C LYS A 78 -7.30 -8.54 -17.26
#